data_AF-A0AAN6SMW8-F1
#
_entry.id   AF-A0AAN6SMW8-F1
#
_cell.length_a   1.000
_cell.length_b   1.000
_cell.length_c   1.000
_cell.angle_alpha   90.00
_cell.angle_beta   90.00
_cell.angle_gamma   90.00
#
_symmetry.space_group_name_H-M   'P 1'
#
loop_
_entity.id
_entity.type
_entity.pdbx_description
1 polymer ?
#
loop_
_entity_poly.entity_id
_entity_poly.type
_entity_poly.pdbx_seq_one_letter_code
_entity_poly.pdbx_strand_id
1 'polypeptide(L)'
;MHELSTAKGDFRWSWSEADSDSDSGTATPKAVPGARTPEYDADVSEISYYSMTELSENDPHRRIAASEVRVQAIAIPNTVVRRWEGYPHRFNNYEEVPLANPHPLIEHPLTLSGAYLSGSPPGPARIVVNEHDRSTPETMYHDPTKPIPPRSRYHPFSKGEYRGRDSSLPTGLEEGFGKMGI
;
A
#
# COMPACT_ATOMS: atom_id res chain seq x y z
N MET A 1 -10.11 -17.71 -51.33
CA MET A 1 -9.39 -17.17 -50.17
C MET A 1 -9.60 -15.68 -50.19
N HIS A 2 -10.20 -15.15 -49.12
CA HIS A 2 -10.58 -13.75 -48.97
C HIS A 2 -9.36 -12.88 -48.69
N GLU A 3 -9.23 -11.74 -49.36
CA GLU A 3 -8.45 -10.60 -48.84
C GLU A 3 -9.39 -9.41 -48.69
N LEU A 4 -9.42 -8.89 -47.45
CA LEU A 4 -10.24 -7.77 -47.01
C LEU A 4 -9.41 -6.49 -47.01
N SER A 5 -10.00 -5.49 -47.64
CA SER A 5 -9.77 -4.06 -47.52
C SER A 5 -9.52 -3.59 -46.07
N THR A 6 -8.63 -2.62 -45.89
CA THR A 6 -8.80 -1.59 -44.85
C THR A 6 -8.26 -0.26 -45.36
N ALA A 7 -9.19 0.66 -45.60
CA ALA A 7 -8.93 2.07 -45.86
C ALA A 7 -8.68 2.82 -44.54
N LYS A 8 -7.81 3.84 -44.62
CA LYS A 8 -7.57 4.83 -43.57
C LYS A 8 -8.81 5.72 -43.42
N GLY A 9 -9.27 5.91 -42.18
CA GLY A 9 -10.33 6.84 -41.84
C GLY A 9 -9.92 7.68 -40.64
N ASP A 10 -9.80 8.99 -40.87
CA ASP A 10 -9.65 10.04 -39.87
C ASP A 10 -10.93 10.13 -39.02
N PHE A 11 -10.78 10.28 -37.69
CA PHE A 11 -11.89 10.62 -36.81
C PHE A 11 -11.55 11.87 -35.99
N ARG A 12 -12.13 13.00 -36.40
CA ARG A 12 -12.18 14.27 -35.66
C ARG A 12 -13.34 14.20 -34.66
N TRP A 13 -13.06 14.53 -33.41
CA TRP A 13 -14.08 14.78 -32.40
C TRP A 13 -14.64 16.20 -32.59
N SER A 14 -15.96 16.28 -32.78
CA SER A 14 -16.76 17.51 -32.78
C SER A 14 -17.51 17.57 -31.45
N TRP A 15 -17.28 18.61 -30.66
CA TRP A 15 -18.10 18.95 -29.50
C TRP A 15 -19.00 20.13 -29.88
N SER A 16 -20.30 19.94 -29.69
CA SER A 16 -21.32 21.00 -29.84
C SER A 16 -21.51 21.70 -28.49
N GLU A 17 -21.45 23.02 -28.49
CA GLU A 17 -21.88 23.86 -27.38
C GLU A 17 -23.42 23.93 -27.34
N ALA A 18 -24.00 23.78 -26.15
CA ALA A 18 -25.40 24.08 -25.89
C ALA A 18 -25.49 24.78 -24.53
N ASP A 19 -25.72 26.10 -24.58
CA ASP A 19 -26.18 26.90 -23.46
C ASP A 19 -27.69 26.69 -23.25
N SER A 20 -28.11 26.44 -22.01
CA SER A 20 -29.44 26.82 -21.50
C SER A 20 -29.49 26.67 -19.98
N ASP A 21 -29.56 27.81 -19.30
CA ASP A 21 -29.95 27.94 -17.89
C ASP A 21 -31.41 27.52 -17.71
N SER A 22 -31.72 26.76 -16.64
CA SER A 22 -32.94 26.92 -15.83
C SER A 22 -32.87 26.09 -14.54
N ASP A 23 -33.01 26.81 -13.44
CA ASP A 23 -33.11 26.40 -12.04
C ASP A 23 -34.35 25.54 -11.74
N SER A 24 -34.16 24.38 -11.08
CA SER A 24 -35.18 23.81 -10.19
C SER A 24 -34.61 22.71 -9.28
N GLY A 25 -34.25 23.08 -8.05
CA GLY A 25 -34.45 22.26 -6.85
C GLY A 25 -33.59 21.00 -6.65
N THR A 26 -32.35 21.17 -6.19
CA THR A 26 -31.60 20.07 -5.57
C THR A 26 -32.06 19.89 -4.12
N ALA A 27 -32.92 18.90 -3.89
CA ALA A 27 -33.10 18.34 -2.56
C ALA A 27 -31.76 17.74 -2.10
N THR A 28 -31.16 18.31 -1.05
CA THR A 28 -29.98 17.76 -0.40
C THR A 28 -30.31 16.35 0.09
N PRO A 29 -29.62 15.28 -0.32
CA PRO A 29 -29.74 14.01 0.36
C PRO A 29 -29.18 14.19 1.77
N LYS A 30 -30.06 13.99 2.75
CA LYS A 30 -29.76 13.99 4.18
C LYS A 30 -28.67 12.96 4.44
N ALA A 31 -27.50 13.40 4.91
CA ALA A 31 -26.39 12.53 5.26
C ALA A 31 -26.87 11.42 6.21
N VAL A 32 -26.59 10.17 5.87
CA VAL A 32 -26.80 9.03 6.75
C VAL A 32 -25.78 9.14 7.90
N PRO A 33 -26.20 9.14 9.17
CA PRO A 33 -25.27 9.06 10.29
C PRO A 33 -24.48 7.76 10.20
N GLY A 34 -23.15 7.85 10.01
CA GLY A 34 -22.26 6.69 9.96
C GLY A 34 -21.45 6.50 8.68
N ALA A 35 -21.60 7.37 7.67
CA ALA A 35 -20.68 7.38 6.54
C ALA A 35 -19.34 8.01 6.98
N ARG A 36 -18.41 7.17 7.47
CA ARG A 36 -17.00 7.57 7.62
C ARG A 36 -16.44 7.87 6.24
N THR A 37 -16.24 9.14 5.94
CA THR A 37 -15.28 9.56 4.93
C THR A 37 -13.93 8.95 5.28
N PRO A 38 -13.13 8.44 4.32
CA PRO A 38 -11.75 8.11 4.60
C PRO A 38 -11.01 9.43 4.81
N GLU A 39 -11.02 9.92 6.05
CA GLU A 39 -10.09 10.96 6.46
C GLU A 39 -8.69 10.42 6.20
N TYR A 40 -7.98 11.10 5.30
CA TYR A 40 -6.61 10.80 4.92
C TYR A 40 -5.61 11.06 6.08
N ASP A 41 -6.13 11.47 7.24
CA ASP A 41 -5.42 11.84 8.46
C ASP A 41 -6.00 11.12 9.68
N ALA A 42 -6.28 9.81 9.59
CA ALA A 42 -6.23 9.03 10.83
C ALA A 42 -4.82 9.24 11.39
N ASP A 43 -4.71 9.87 12.56
CA ASP A 43 -3.42 10.07 13.21
C ASP A 43 -2.74 8.70 13.25
N VAL A 44 -1.60 8.59 12.58
CA VAL A 44 -0.89 7.32 12.40
C VAL A 44 -0.49 6.75 13.78
N SER A 45 -0.54 7.57 14.85
CA SER A 45 -0.44 7.13 16.25
C SER A 45 -1.58 6.22 16.72
N GLU A 46 -2.79 6.36 16.15
CA GLU A 46 -3.99 5.61 16.52
C GLU A 46 -4.13 4.25 15.81
N ILE A 47 -3.28 3.98 14.81
CA ILE A 47 -3.24 2.72 14.06
C ILE A 47 -1.85 2.09 14.14
N SER A 48 -1.75 0.76 14.08
CA SER A 48 -0.42 0.15 13.95
C SER A 48 0.10 0.27 12.51
N TYR A 49 1.40 0.49 12.36
CA TYR A 49 2.05 0.73 11.06
C TYR A 49 3.47 0.17 11.02
N TYR A 50 4.04 0.03 9.82
CA TYR A 50 5.47 -0.20 9.62
C TYR A 50 6.14 1.13 9.28
N SER A 51 7.27 1.38 9.94
CA SER A 51 8.05 2.61 9.84
C SER A 51 9.36 2.36 9.11
N MET A 52 9.59 3.10 8.03
CA MET A 52 10.83 3.08 7.23
C MET A 52 11.56 4.42 7.45
N THR A 53 12.11 4.59 8.66
CA THR A 53 12.52 5.90 9.21
C THR A 53 13.57 6.64 8.40
N GLU A 54 14.38 5.93 7.62
CA GLU A 54 15.45 6.53 6.84
C GLU A 54 14.97 7.04 5.46
N LEU A 55 13.73 6.76 5.06
CA LEU A 55 13.09 7.46 3.93
C LEU A 55 12.78 8.91 4.30
N SER A 56 12.64 9.83 3.34
CA SER A 56 12.34 11.24 3.67
C SER A 56 11.00 11.38 4.43
N GLU A 57 10.84 12.39 5.28
CA GLU A 57 9.56 12.63 6.02
C GLU A 57 8.35 12.77 5.09
N ASN A 58 8.56 13.23 3.85
CA ASN A 58 7.52 13.38 2.84
C ASN A 58 7.38 12.13 1.93
N ASP A 59 8.16 11.07 2.16
CA ASP A 59 8.04 9.84 1.40
C ASP A 59 6.79 9.09 1.88
N PRO A 60 5.82 8.82 1.00
CA PRO A 60 4.58 8.15 1.40
C PRO A 60 4.80 6.70 1.87
N HIS A 61 5.93 6.06 1.52
CA HIS A 61 6.28 4.73 2.03
C HIS A 61 6.90 4.78 3.44
N ARG A 62 7.27 5.97 3.95
CA ARG A 62 7.90 6.10 5.28
C ARG A 62 7.03 5.49 6.39
N ARG A 63 5.70 5.56 6.25
CA ARG A 63 4.75 4.93 7.17
C ARG A 63 3.63 4.27 6.37
N ILE A 64 3.49 2.96 6.51
CA ILE A 64 2.39 2.20 5.87
C ILE A 64 1.62 1.45 6.95
N ALA A 65 0.29 1.58 6.94
CA ALA A 65 -0.58 0.92 7.89
C ALA A 65 -0.34 -0.60 7.90
N ALA A 66 -0.27 -1.19 9.09
CA ALA A 66 0.00 -2.62 9.22
C ALA A 66 -1.15 -3.48 8.68
N SER A 67 -2.38 -2.96 8.68
CA SER A 67 -3.52 -3.59 7.99
C SER A 67 -3.27 -3.71 6.49
N GLU A 68 -2.75 -2.67 5.86
CA GLU A 68 -2.46 -2.64 4.43
C GLU A 68 -1.35 -3.64 4.07
N VAL A 69 -0.27 -3.67 4.86
CA VAL A 69 0.82 -4.66 4.69
C VAL A 69 0.27 -6.09 4.78
N ARG A 70 -0.62 -6.39 5.75
CA ARG A 70 -1.24 -7.72 5.88
C ARG A 70 -2.14 -8.07 4.70
N VAL A 71 -2.96 -7.13 4.23
CA VAL A 71 -3.84 -7.34 3.07
C VAL A 71 -3.00 -7.63 1.82
N GLN A 72 -1.95 -6.84 1.58
CA GLN A 72 -1.06 -7.06 0.44
C GLN A 72 -0.29 -8.38 0.56
N ALA A 73 0.16 -8.77 1.77
CA ALA A 73 0.85 -10.03 1.99
C ALA A 73 -0.01 -11.25 1.64
N ILE A 74 -1.31 -11.21 2.00
CA ILE A 74 -2.27 -12.26 1.63
C ILE A 74 -2.48 -12.29 0.10
N ALA A 75 -2.50 -11.12 -0.54
CA ALA A 75 -2.72 -10.98 -1.98
C ALA A 75 -1.49 -11.33 -2.85
N ILE A 76 -0.32 -11.59 -2.27
CA ILE A 76 0.88 -12.00 -3.02
C ILE A 76 0.53 -13.26 -3.86
N PRO A 77 0.88 -13.33 -5.15
CA PRO A 77 0.68 -14.55 -5.93
C PRO A 77 1.38 -15.77 -5.31
N ASN A 78 0.81 -16.97 -5.41
CA ASN A 78 1.47 -18.21 -4.94
C ASN A 78 2.62 -18.65 -5.86
N THR A 79 2.70 -18.08 -7.07
CA THR A 79 3.77 -18.36 -8.02
C THR A 79 5.03 -17.61 -7.65
N VAL A 80 6.14 -18.32 -7.43
CA VAL A 80 7.47 -17.72 -7.24
C VAL A 80 8.21 -17.76 -8.57
N VAL A 81 8.56 -16.59 -9.09
CA VAL A 81 9.28 -16.46 -10.37
C VAL A 81 10.78 -16.27 -10.14
N ARG A 82 11.58 -16.34 -11.22
CA ARG A 82 13.01 -16.01 -11.12
C ARG A 82 13.19 -14.51 -10.91
N ARG A 83 14.27 -14.10 -10.23
CA ARG A 83 14.53 -12.69 -9.87
C ARG A 83 14.43 -11.70 -11.05
N TRP A 84 14.83 -12.12 -12.26
CA TRP A 84 14.79 -11.28 -13.46
C TRP A 84 13.43 -11.31 -14.20
N GLU A 85 12.49 -12.16 -13.79
CA GLU A 85 11.15 -12.28 -14.40
C GLU A 85 10.12 -11.38 -13.70
N GLY A 86 10.40 -10.92 -12.48
CA GLY A 86 9.54 -10.00 -11.73
C GLY A 86 9.33 -10.44 -10.29
N TYR A 87 8.07 -10.37 -9.84
CA TYR A 87 7.66 -10.59 -8.45
C TYR A 87 6.45 -11.54 -8.35
N PRO A 88 6.28 -12.25 -7.22
CA PRO A 88 7.25 -12.40 -6.13
C PRO A 88 8.42 -13.31 -6.53
N HIS A 89 9.58 -13.12 -5.91
CA HIS A 89 10.74 -14.01 -6.11
C HIS A 89 11.45 -14.30 -4.78
N ARG A 90 12.28 -15.34 -4.76
CA ARG A 90 13.01 -15.76 -3.56
C ARG A 90 13.97 -14.69 -3.05
N PHE A 91 13.89 -14.42 -1.75
CA PHE A 91 14.80 -13.53 -1.04
C PHE A 91 15.77 -14.35 -0.20
N ASN A 92 17.04 -14.34 -0.58
CA ASN A 92 18.07 -15.11 0.11
C ASN A 92 18.70 -14.37 1.30
N ASN A 93 18.31 -13.11 1.53
CA ASN A 93 18.83 -12.26 2.61
C ASN A 93 20.36 -12.18 2.70
N TYR A 94 21.05 -12.02 1.56
CA TYR A 94 22.52 -11.88 1.52
C TYR A 94 23.05 -10.66 2.25
N GLU A 95 22.19 -9.66 2.49
CA GLU A 95 22.52 -8.42 3.20
C GLU A 95 22.30 -8.55 4.72
N GLU A 96 21.91 -9.74 5.20
CA GLU A 96 21.73 -10.06 6.62
C GLU A 96 20.77 -9.11 7.34
N VAL A 97 19.68 -8.72 6.66
CA VAL A 97 18.60 -7.94 7.26
C VAL A 97 18.02 -8.76 8.43
N PRO A 98 17.83 -8.19 9.63
CA PRO A 98 17.43 -8.93 10.83
C PRO A 98 15.93 -9.28 10.82
N LEU A 99 15.53 -10.11 9.85
CA LEU A 99 14.18 -10.64 9.70
C LEU A 99 13.96 -11.80 10.66
N ALA A 100 12.76 -11.85 11.24
CA ALA A 100 12.35 -12.91 12.17
C ALA A 100 11.75 -14.13 11.45
N ASN A 101 11.22 -13.94 10.23
CA ASN A 101 10.64 -15.04 9.46
C ASN A 101 11.68 -16.11 9.10
N PRO A 102 11.37 -17.40 9.24
CA PRO A 102 12.25 -18.47 8.81
C PRO A 102 12.30 -18.58 7.28
N HIS A 103 13.39 -19.12 6.76
CA HIS A 103 13.49 -19.48 5.33
C HIS A 103 12.54 -20.64 4.96
N PRO A 104 12.17 -20.78 3.66
CA PRO A 104 12.49 -19.91 2.54
C PRO A 104 11.68 -18.62 2.55
N LEU A 105 12.33 -17.49 2.22
CA LEU A 105 11.70 -16.18 2.17
C LEU A 105 11.41 -15.79 0.72
N ILE A 106 10.33 -15.05 0.51
CA ILE A 106 10.03 -14.37 -0.75
C ILE A 106 9.88 -12.87 -0.49
N GLU A 107 10.31 -12.06 -1.46
CA GLU A 107 10.05 -10.63 -1.46
C GLU A 107 9.01 -10.25 -2.53
N HIS A 108 8.20 -9.24 -2.22
CA HIS A 108 7.22 -8.66 -3.13
C HIS A 108 7.15 -7.15 -2.92
N PRO A 109 6.89 -6.31 -3.95
CA PRO A 109 6.77 -4.86 -3.77
C PRO A 109 5.65 -4.53 -2.80
N LEU A 110 5.94 -3.58 -1.91
CA LEU A 110 4.96 -2.98 -1.01
C LEU A 110 4.50 -1.67 -1.63
N THR A 111 3.21 -1.53 -1.88
CA THR A 111 2.61 -0.31 -2.40
C THR A 111 1.98 0.51 -1.27
N LEU A 112 1.64 1.77 -1.55
CA LEU A 112 0.89 2.62 -0.61
C LEU A 112 -0.52 2.07 -0.32
N SER A 113 -1.14 1.43 -1.31
CA SER A 113 -2.44 0.79 -1.17
C SER A 113 -2.69 -0.17 -2.34
N GLY A 114 -3.28 -1.33 -2.03
CA GLY A 114 -3.66 -2.34 -2.99
C GLY A 114 -2.51 -3.21 -3.47
N ALA A 115 -2.83 -4.17 -4.34
CA ALA A 115 -1.84 -5.10 -4.88
C ALA A 115 -0.91 -4.42 -5.89
N TYR A 116 0.37 -4.79 -5.89
CA TYR A 116 1.32 -4.39 -6.92
C TYR A 116 0.93 -4.93 -8.30
N LEU A 117 1.05 -4.07 -9.32
CA LEU A 117 0.80 -4.42 -10.71
C LEU A 117 2.12 -4.69 -11.44
N SER A 118 2.28 -5.90 -11.97
CA SER A 118 3.47 -6.29 -12.71
C SER A 118 3.77 -5.33 -13.87
N GLY A 119 5.05 -4.97 -14.04
CA GLY A 119 5.51 -3.98 -15.01
C GLY A 119 5.53 -2.54 -14.51
N SER A 120 4.91 -2.25 -13.36
CA SER A 120 4.99 -0.93 -12.72
C SER A 120 6.31 -0.76 -11.95
N PRO A 121 6.78 0.47 -11.70
CA PRO A 121 7.90 0.68 -10.79
C PRO A 121 7.60 0.10 -9.39
N PRO A 122 8.48 -0.74 -8.82
CA PRO A 122 8.20 -1.44 -7.57
C PRO A 122 8.35 -0.57 -6.31
N GLY A 123 8.75 0.69 -6.46
CA GLY A 123 9.05 1.57 -5.32
C GLY A 123 10.23 1.08 -4.45
N PRO A 124 10.47 1.74 -3.31
CA PRO A 124 11.61 1.44 -2.44
C PRO A 124 11.36 0.27 -1.49
N ALA A 125 10.10 -0.05 -1.20
CA ALA A 125 9.71 -0.95 -0.11
C ALA A 125 9.29 -2.34 -0.61
N ARG A 126 9.53 -3.36 0.22
CA ARG A 126 9.19 -4.76 -0.01
C ARG A 126 8.48 -5.34 1.21
N ILE A 127 7.49 -6.19 0.95
CA ILE A 127 6.98 -7.17 1.91
C ILE A 127 7.88 -8.40 1.83
N VAL A 128 8.27 -8.94 2.99
CA VAL A 128 8.95 -10.22 3.10
C VAL A 128 8.12 -11.16 3.96
N VAL A 129 7.89 -12.37 3.45
CA VAL A 129 7.13 -13.44 4.11
C VAL A 129 7.85 -14.77 3.91
N ASN A 130 7.53 -15.76 4.75
CA ASN A 130 7.88 -17.14 4.44
C ASN A 130 7.04 -17.63 3.24
N GLU A 131 7.66 -18.42 2.36
CA GLU A 131 7.02 -18.93 1.13
C GLU A 131 5.75 -19.75 1.43
N HIS A 132 5.73 -20.44 2.58
CA HIS A 132 4.68 -21.37 3.00
C HIS A 132 3.78 -20.80 4.11
N ASP A 133 4.22 -19.77 4.83
CA ASP A 133 3.44 -19.08 5.86
C ASP A 133 3.57 -17.56 5.73
N ARG A 134 2.45 -16.90 5.44
CA ARG A 134 2.38 -15.45 5.21
C ARG A 134 1.71 -14.70 6.36
N SER A 135 1.48 -15.37 7.49
CA SER A 135 0.76 -14.79 8.64
C SER A 135 1.54 -13.68 9.34
N THR A 136 2.86 -13.67 9.23
CA THR A 136 3.77 -12.72 9.89
C THR A 136 4.58 -11.89 8.89
N PRO A 137 3.95 -11.01 8.10
CA PRO A 137 4.69 -10.20 7.15
C PRO A 137 5.67 -9.27 7.86
N GLU A 138 6.87 -9.15 7.31
CA GLU A 138 7.84 -8.13 7.66
C GLU A 138 8.01 -7.18 6.47
N THR A 139 8.56 -6.00 6.72
CA THR A 139 8.85 -5.03 5.65
C THR A 139 10.33 -4.71 5.62
N MET A 140 10.83 -4.39 4.44
CA MET A 140 12.17 -3.86 4.25
C MET A 140 12.15 -2.82 3.12
N TYR A 141 13.17 -1.98 3.05
CA TYR A 141 13.25 -0.92 2.05
C TYR A 141 14.70 -0.59 1.71
N HIS A 142 14.92 -0.11 0.47
CA HIS A 142 16.22 0.44 0.08
C HIS A 142 16.50 1.71 0.89
N ASP A 143 17.49 1.66 1.76
CA ASP A 143 17.80 2.72 2.73
C ASP A 143 18.73 3.77 2.12
N PRO A 144 18.23 4.98 1.80
CA PRO A 144 19.02 6.00 1.11
C PRO A 144 20.22 6.52 1.93
N THR A 145 20.28 6.23 3.24
CA THR A 145 21.39 6.64 4.11
C THR A 145 22.58 5.70 4.04
N LYS A 146 22.39 4.46 3.56
CA LYS A 146 23.46 3.47 3.39
C LYS A 146 24.21 3.69 2.06
N PRO A 147 25.54 3.57 2.01
CA PRO A 147 26.27 3.72 0.75
C PRO A 147 25.92 2.61 -0.24
N ILE A 148 25.79 2.95 -1.53
CA ILE A 148 25.57 1.96 -2.59
C ILE A 148 26.85 1.11 -2.74
N PRO A 149 26.79 -0.22 -2.57
CA PRO A 149 27.96 -1.08 -2.72
C PRO A 149 28.50 -1.07 -4.16
N PRO A 150 29.81 -1.31 -4.36
CA PRO A 150 30.37 -1.49 -5.70
C PRO A 150 29.58 -2.55 -6.48
N ARG A 151 29.26 -2.24 -7.75
CA ARG A 151 28.46 -3.08 -8.67
C ARG A 151 26.96 -3.20 -8.34
N SER A 152 26.45 -2.50 -7.32
CA SER A 152 25.01 -2.33 -7.11
C SER A 152 24.52 -1.03 -7.78
N ARG A 153 23.21 -0.96 -8.06
CA ARG A 153 22.50 0.27 -8.44
C ARG A 153 21.56 0.75 -7.34
N TYR A 154 21.42 -0.01 -6.27
CA TYR A 154 20.47 0.24 -5.20
C TYR A 154 21.17 0.31 -3.86
N HIS A 155 20.62 1.12 -2.98
CA HIS A 155 21.02 1.14 -1.58
C HIS A 155 20.73 -0.21 -0.92
N PRO A 156 21.55 -0.64 0.05
CA PRO A 156 21.24 -1.83 0.84
C PRO A 156 19.90 -1.72 1.56
N PHE A 157 19.30 -2.86 1.90
CA PHE A 157 18.04 -2.93 2.62
C PHE A 157 18.21 -2.56 4.10
N SER A 158 17.20 -1.89 4.64
CA SER A 158 16.92 -1.79 6.07
C SER A 158 15.56 -2.43 6.37
N LYS A 159 15.42 -2.96 7.59
CA LYS A 159 14.14 -3.47 8.08
C LYS A 159 13.20 -2.31 8.38
N GLY A 160 11.93 -2.43 7.99
CA GLY A 160 10.87 -1.56 8.45
C GLY A 160 10.40 -2.00 9.84
N GLU A 161 10.34 -1.05 10.77
CA GLU A 161 10.02 -1.32 12.17
C GLU A 161 8.51 -1.31 12.40
N TYR A 162 7.97 -2.37 13.00
CA TYR A 162 6.57 -2.39 13.40
C TYR A 162 6.35 -1.46 14.60
N ARG A 163 5.38 -0.56 14.48
CA ARG A 163 4.91 0.35 15.53
C ARG A 163 3.47 -0.04 15.87
N GLY A 164 3.27 -0.49 17.11
CA GLY A 164 1.93 -0.76 17.62
C GLY A 164 1.14 0.53 17.80
N ARG A 165 -0.19 0.41 17.85
CA ARG A 165 -1.05 1.51 18.29
C ARG A 165 -0.69 1.89 19.72
N ASP A 166 -0.60 3.19 20.02
CA ASP A 166 -0.54 3.66 21.40
C ASP A 166 -1.91 3.45 22.05
N SER A 167 -2.03 2.42 22.88
CA SER A 167 -3.24 2.10 23.63
C SER A 167 -3.45 2.99 24.87
N SER A 168 -2.53 3.91 25.13
CA SER A 168 -2.56 4.85 26.25
C SER A 168 -3.48 6.06 26.00
N LEU A 169 -3.96 6.27 24.77
CA LEU A 169 -4.97 7.27 24.47
C LEU A 169 -6.37 6.70 24.78
N PRO A 170 -7.12 7.30 25.72
CA PRO A 170 -8.45 6.81 26.06
C PRO A 170 -9.35 6.91 24.83
N THR A 171 -9.94 5.78 24.41
CA THR A 171 -11.05 5.75 23.47
C THR A 171 -12.23 6.47 24.11
N GLY A 172 -12.42 7.74 23.79
CA GLY A 172 -13.45 8.59 24.36
C GLY A 172 -14.87 8.20 23.95
N LEU A 173 -15.39 7.10 24.52
CA LEU A 173 -16.80 6.71 24.46
C LEU A 173 -17.19 5.86 25.69
N GLU A 174 -17.14 6.43 26.89
CA GLU A 174 -17.78 5.85 28.09
C GLU A 174 -18.24 6.99 29.02
N GLU A 175 -19.28 7.74 28.67
CA GLU A 175 -20.13 8.50 29.59
C GLU A 175 -21.51 8.70 28.93
N GLY A 176 -22.66 8.31 29.47
CA GLY A 176 -22.99 7.46 30.59
C GLY A 176 -24.48 7.10 30.49
N PHE A 177 -24.83 5.85 30.77
CA PHE A 177 -26.22 5.47 31.04
C PHE A 177 -26.42 5.37 32.55
N GLY A 178 -27.36 6.19 33.02
CA GLY A 178 -27.54 6.53 34.42
C GLY A 178 -27.82 5.33 35.33
N LYS A 179 -27.19 5.39 36.51
CA LYS A 179 -27.76 4.80 37.71
C LYS A 179 -28.75 5.79 38.31
N MET A 180 -30.02 5.66 37.93
CA MET A 180 -31.12 6.14 38.78
C MET A 180 -31.27 5.12 39.92
N GLY A 181 -30.75 5.47 41.08
CA GLY A 181 -31.17 4.85 42.33
C GLY A 181 -32.29 5.66 42.94
N ILE A 182 -33.43 5.02 43.20
CA ILE A 182 -34.13 5.01 44.50
C ILE A 182 -34.84 3.65 44.61
#